data_AF-A0A453CRZ4-F1
#
_entry.id   AF-A0A453CRZ4-F1
#
_cell.length_a   1.000
_cell.length_b   1.000
_cell.length_c   1.000
_cell.angle_alpha   90.00
_cell.angle_beta   90.00
_cell.angle_gamma   90.00
#
_symmetry.space_group_name_H-M   'P 1'
#
loop_
_entity.id
_entity.type
_entity.pdbx_description
1 polymer ?
#
loop_
_entity_poly.entity_id
_entity_poly.type
_entity_poly.pdbx_seq_one_letter_code
_entity_poly.pdbx_strand_id
1 'polypeptide(L)'
;MYSLICRNAKVSLIPNQVQAQPEKRMSSFRLKLPTDELERSIKVKEKLESSLMMKKLLLGLVLFGTAMFISNGVITPAMSVLSAVSGLKVGIPKASQDVVVMISIALLVVLYSLQRYATSKIGFIVGPCLLIWFCCLGGIGICNLSRYGSGAFKAFNPLYIFYYFGRNPFQAWLSLAGCLLCATGSEAIFSNLCHFPVRFVQFMFVLLVLPCLVLAYLGQAAFLIANEKTPEHIFFASIPGNAFWPVFLLANLAALIASRTMTIAIFQCLKQSISLGCFPRLKIVHTSRKFMAKIYIPVVNWFLLASCLGFILLFRSTSDVGNAYGNSIALDMLLCLTPV
;
A
#
# COMPACT_ATOMS: atom_id res chain seq x y z
N MET A 1 -12.59 12.04 -0.12
CA MET A 1 -13.47 12.54 0.96
C MET A 1 -13.50 14.06 1.07
N TYR A 2 -12.36 14.75 1.24
CA TYR A 2 -12.32 16.22 1.34
C TYR A 2 -13.02 16.95 0.18
N SER A 3 -12.91 16.47 -1.06
CA SER A 3 -13.67 17.00 -2.21
C SER A 3 -15.19 16.85 -2.07
N LEU A 4 -15.69 15.76 -1.48
CA LEU A 4 -17.12 15.59 -1.18
C LEU A 4 -17.54 16.48 -0.02
N ILE A 5 -16.67 16.65 0.99
CA ILE A 5 -16.90 17.56 2.12
C ILE A 5 -16.93 19.00 1.62
N CYS A 6 -15.99 19.47 0.81
CA CYS A 6 -16.01 20.82 0.23
C CYS A 6 -17.14 21.06 -0.79
N ARG A 7 -17.64 19.99 -1.43
CA ARG A 7 -18.77 20.07 -2.37
C ARG A 7 -20.12 20.09 -1.65
N ASN A 8 -20.25 19.36 -0.55
CA ASN A 8 -21.49 19.26 0.21
C ASN A 8 -21.52 20.20 1.42
N ALA A 9 -20.37 20.77 1.82
CA ALA A 9 -20.20 21.71 2.91
C ALA A 9 -19.31 22.89 2.49
N LYS A 10 -19.66 24.12 2.88
CA LYS A 10 -18.91 25.37 2.58
C LYS A 10 -17.60 25.47 3.37
N VAL A 11 -16.73 24.48 3.15
CA VAL A 11 -15.48 24.24 3.90
C VAL A 11 -14.25 24.59 3.05
N SER A 12 -14.42 25.01 1.79
CA SER A 12 -13.30 25.44 0.95
C SER A 12 -12.67 26.74 1.47
N LEU A 13 -11.43 26.65 1.96
CA LEU A 13 -10.59 27.79 2.34
C LEU A 13 -9.79 28.37 1.16
N ILE A 14 -9.73 27.65 0.04
CA ILE A 14 -8.99 28.05 -1.16
C ILE A 14 -10.00 28.68 -2.14
N PRO A 15 -9.76 29.91 -2.65
CA PRO A 15 -10.69 30.57 -3.57
C PRO A 15 -10.68 29.82 -4.90
N ASN A 16 -11.62 28.90 -5.09
CA ASN A 16 -11.80 28.22 -6.37
C ASN A 16 -12.47 29.20 -7.34
N GLN A 17 -11.75 29.63 -8.38
CA GLN A 17 -12.24 30.43 -9.51
C GLN A 17 -13.29 29.71 -10.39
N VAL A 18 -13.84 28.57 -9.98
CA VAL A 18 -14.99 27.96 -10.66
C VAL A 18 -16.25 28.34 -9.89
N GLN A 19 -16.61 29.60 -10.06
CA GLN A 19 -17.93 30.12 -9.73
C GLN A 19 -18.92 29.55 -10.77
N ALA A 20 -19.35 28.31 -10.58
CA ALA A 20 -20.60 27.85 -11.18
C ALA A 20 -21.73 28.51 -10.39
N GLN A 21 -22.22 29.64 -10.92
CA GLN A 21 -23.31 30.43 -10.40
C GLN A 21 -24.65 29.65 -10.35
N PRO A 22 -25.66 30.18 -9.60
CA PRO A 22 -26.48 29.42 -8.67
C PRO A 22 -27.90 29.14 -9.16
N GLU A 23 -28.47 27.97 -8.81
CA GLU A 23 -29.92 27.75 -8.78
C GLU A 23 -30.19 26.83 -7.58
N LYS A 24 -30.88 27.19 -6.49
CA LYS A 24 -32.13 27.97 -6.39
C LYS A 24 -33.25 27.44 -7.30
N ARG A 25 -33.29 26.12 -7.54
CA ARG A 25 -34.51 25.42 -7.99
C ARG A 25 -34.51 23.97 -7.49
N MET A 26 -35.30 23.74 -6.45
CA MET A 26 -35.94 22.50 -5.98
C MET A 26 -36.02 22.49 -4.44
N SER A 27 -36.58 23.57 -3.93
CA SER A 27 -37.24 23.65 -2.63
C SER A 27 -38.60 22.95 -2.71
N SER A 28 -38.66 21.62 -2.77
CA SER A 28 -39.94 20.89 -2.61
C SER A 28 -39.77 19.38 -2.43
N PHE A 29 -38.80 18.92 -1.64
CA PHE A 29 -38.89 17.57 -1.07
C PHE A 29 -38.60 17.68 0.42
N ARG A 30 -39.67 17.63 1.24
CA ARG A 30 -39.53 17.29 2.66
C ARG A 30 -38.91 15.90 2.72
N LEU A 31 -37.60 15.83 2.89
CA LEU A 31 -36.92 14.58 3.17
C LEU A 31 -37.43 14.08 4.53
N LYS A 32 -38.17 12.97 4.53
CA LYS A 32 -38.40 12.20 5.76
C LYS A 32 -37.02 11.77 6.29
N LEU A 33 -36.56 12.40 7.38
CA LEU A 33 -35.46 11.85 8.18
C LEU A 33 -35.99 10.64 8.95
N PRO A 34 -35.26 9.51 8.94
CA PRO A 34 -34.62 9.08 10.19
C PRO A 34 -33.36 8.23 9.97
N THR A 35 -32.18 8.74 10.31
CA THR A 35 -31.00 7.90 10.62
C THR A 35 -30.05 8.71 11.51
N ASP A 36 -29.70 8.19 12.69
CA ASP A 36 -28.84 8.88 13.67
C ASP A 36 -27.47 9.29 13.10
N GLU A 37 -26.97 8.54 12.12
CA GLU A 37 -25.72 8.84 11.40
C GLU A 37 -25.81 10.12 10.56
N LEU A 38 -26.97 10.39 9.96
CA LEU A 38 -27.18 11.58 9.13
C LEU A 38 -27.27 12.84 10.00
N GLU A 39 -27.89 12.74 11.18
CA GLU A 39 -27.99 13.85 12.12
C GLU A 39 -26.63 14.20 12.76
N ARG A 40 -25.82 13.18 13.09
CA ARG A 40 -24.40 13.39 13.49
C ARG A 40 -23.61 14.06 12.39
N SER A 41 -23.77 13.61 11.14
CA SER A 41 -23.06 14.17 9.98
C SER A 41 -23.40 15.65 9.74
N ILE A 42 -24.66 16.05 9.94
CA ILE A 42 -25.11 17.44 9.81
C ILE A 42 -24.58 18.32 10.96
N LYS A 43 -24.61 17.84 12.21
CA LYS A 43 -24.04 18.56 13.36
C LYS A 43 -22.53 18.76 13.23
N VAL A 44 -21.80 17.73 12.77
CA VAL A 44 -20.36 17.82 12.47
C VAL A 44 -20.12 18.82 11.34
N LYS A 45 -20.94 18.79 10.28
CA LYS A 45 -20.87 19.72 9.16
C LYS A 45 -21.07 21.18 9.59
N GLU A 46 -22.09 21.49 10.39
CA GLU A 46 -22.33 22.86 10.89
C GLU A 46 -21.19 23.36 11.80
N LYS A 47 -20.65 22.48 12.66
CA LYS A 47 -19.52 22.80 13.54
C LYS A 47 -18.20 23.01 12.78
N LEU A 48 -18.05 22.31 11.65
CA LEU A 48 -16.91 22.45 10.73
C LEU A 48 -17.03 23.69 9.83
N GLU A 49 -18.26 24.07 9.45
CA GLU A 49 -18.53 25.26 8.65
C GLU A 49 -18.38 26.57 9.44
N SER A 50 -18.71 26.56 10.74
CA SER A 50 -18.68 27.73 11.61
C SER A 50 -17.28 28.13 12.09
N SER A 51 -16.35 27.18 12.22
CA SER A 51 -15.00 27.44 12.76
C SER A 51 -13.91 27.46 11.71
N LEU A 52 -13.30 28.64 11.49
CA LEU A 52 -12.17 28.84 10.57
C LEU A 52 -10.92 28.05 10.99
N MET A 53 -10.75 27.81 12.30
CA MET A 53 -9.69 26.98 12.88
C MET A 53 -9.85 25.51 12.48
N MET A 54 -11.08 24.98 12.54
CA MET A 54 -11.37 23.58 12.16
C MET A 54 -11.18 23.36 10.66
N LYS A 55 -11.49 24.35 9.82
CA LYS A 55 -11.19 24.29 8.38
C LYS A 55 -9.68 24.24 8.12
N LYS A 56 -8.89 25.06 8.83
CA LYS A 56 -7.41 25.06 8.72
C LYS A 56 -6.81 23.75 9.23
N LEU A 57 -7.30 23.23 10.36
CA LEU A 57 -6.86 21.96 10.93
C LEU A 57 -7.20 20.79 10.01
N LEU A 58 -8.41 20.76 9.44
CA LEU A 58 -8.81 19.76 8.46
C LEU A 58 -7.94 19.82 7.19
N LEU A 59 -7.69 21.03 6.67
CA LEU A 59 -6.79 21.20 5.52
C LEU A 59 -5.37 20.73 5.85
N GLY A 60 -4.84 21.10 7.02
CA GLY A 60 -3.53 20.66 7.50
C GLY A 60 -3.43 19.14 7.62
N LEU A 61 -4.45 18.50 8.19
CA LEU A 61 -4.53 17.04 8.34
C LEU A 61 -4.56 16.35 6.97
N VAL A 62 -5.36 16.84 6.03
CA VAL A 62 -5.45 16.28 4.67
C VAL A 62 -4.13 16.46 3.92
N LEU A 63 -3.51 17.63 3.99
CA LEU A 63 -2.19 17.87 3.38
C LEU A 63 -1.13 16.95 3.97
N PHE A 64 -1.10 16.81 5.29
CA PHE A 64 -0.18 15.93 6.00
C PHE A 64 -0.38 14.46 5.60
N GLY A 65 -1.62 13.98 5.56
CA GLY A 65 -1.94 12.62 5.09
C GLY A 65 -1.56 12.41 3.63
N THR A 66 -1.79 13.39 2.74
CA THR A 66 -1.35 13.26 1.34
C THR A 66 0.17 13.22 1.19
N ALA A 67 0.91 13.96 2.02
CA ALA A 67 2.38 13.94 2.02
C ALA A 67 2.92 12.59 2.53
N MET A 68 2.34 12.06 3.60
CA MET A 68 2.65 10.72 4.13
C MET A 68 2.38 9.63 3.08
N PHE A 69 1.22 9.69 2.41
CA PHE A 69 0.87 8.75 1.34
C PHE A 69 1.86 8.82 0.16
N ILE A 70 2.32 10.01 -0.23
CA ILE A 70 3.34 10.17 -1.28
C ILE A 70 4.69 9.60 -0.82
N SER A 71 5.07 9.80 0.45
CA SER A 71 6.29 9.24 1.04
C SER A 71 6.26 7.70 1.02
N ASN A 72 5.17 7.09 1.47
CA ASN A 72 4.91 5.65 1.35
C ASN A 72 4.98 5.19 -0.12
N GLY A 73 4.47 6.03 -1.02
CA GLY A 73 4.56 5.84 -2.47
C GLY A 73 5.97 5.78 -3.07
N VAL A 74 6.97 6.37 -2.40
CA VAL A 74 8.39 6.28 -2.75
C VAL A 74 9.03 5.05 -2.12
N ILE A 75 8.76 4.79 -0.84
CA ILE A 75 9.43 3.74 -0.09
C ILE A 75 8.97 2.35 -0.55
N THR A 76 7.67 2.18 -0.81
CA THR A 76 7.08 0.88 -1.18
C THR A 76 7.69 0.27 -2.46
N PRO A 77 7.83 0.98 -3.60
CA PRO A 77 8.51 0.45 -4.77
C PRO A 77 9.98 0.09 -4.52
N ALA A 78 10.70 0.96 -3.81
CA ALA A 78 12.11 0.74 -3.49
C ALA A 78 12.30 -0.53 -2.64
N MET A 79 11.52 -0.67 -1.56
CA MET A 79 11.59 -1.82 -0.66
C MET A 79 11.10 -3.11 -1.31
N SER A 80 10.03 -3.05 -2.09
CA SER A 80 9.47 -4.25 -2.76
C SER A 80 10.47 -4.84 -3.76
N VAL A 81 11.06 -4.00 -4.60
CA VAL A 81 12.05 -4.44 -5.60
C VAL A 81 13.34 -4.89 -4.94
N LEU A 82 13.84 -4.14 -3.94
CA LEU A 82 15.05 -4.52 -3.21
C LEU A 82 14.89 -5.85 -2.46
N SER A 83 13.75 -6.08 -1.82
CA SER A 83 13.45 -7.33 -1.11
C SER A 83 13.33 -8.51 -2.08
N ALA A 84 12.65 -8.34 -3.22
CA ALA A 84 12.51 -9.39 -4.22
C ALA A 84 13.86 -9.79 -4.85
N VAL A 85 14.73 -8.82 -5.15
CA VAL A 85 16.06 -9.09 -5.72
C VAL A 85 17.01 -9.64 -4.67
N SER A 86 16.89 -9.25 -3.39
CA SER A 86 17.70 -9.79 -2.30
C SER A 86 17.58 -11.31 -2.17
N GLY A 87 16.46 -11.90 -2.60
CA GLY A 87 16.31 -13.34 -2.73
C GLY A 87 17.38 -14.03 -3.58
N LEU A 88 18.01 -13.30 -4.50
CA LEU A 88 19.11 -13.81 -5.35
C LEU A 88 20.29 -14.31 -4.52
N LYS A 89 20.55 -13.71 -3.35
CA LYS A 89 21.63 -14.14 -2.44
C LYS A 89 21.42 -15.54 -1.88
N VAL A 90 20.16 -15.98 -1.77
CA VAL A 90 19.83 -17.34 -1.33
C VAL A 90 20.11 -18.36 -2.43
N GLY A 91 19.83 -17.99 -3.69
CA GLY A 91 20.10 -18.86 -4.84
C GLY A 91 21.56 -18.87 -5.27
N ILE A 92 22.25 -17.75 -5.12
CA ILE A 92 23.67 -17.56 -5.45
C ILE A 92 24.37 -16.92 -4.25
N PRO A 93 24.93 -17.71 -3.32
CA PRO A 93 25.59 -17.20 -2.11
C PRO A 93 26.78 -16.27 -2.38
N LYS A 94 27.36 -16.32 -3.58
CA LYS A 94 28.46 -15.44 -4.02
C LYS A 94 27.99 -14.06 -4.50
N ALA A 95 26.69 -13.80 -4.57
CA ALA A 95 26.17 -12.51 -5.03
C ALA A 95 26.44 -11.42 -3.97
N SER A 96 27.30 -10.46 -4.32
CA SER A 96 27.59 -9.30 -3.48
C SER A 96 26.35 -8.40 -3.31
N GLN A 97 26.24 -7.70 -2.18
CA GLN A 97 25.16 -6.74 -1.93
C GLN A 97 25.08 -5.65 -3.01
N ASP A 98 26.21 -5.23 -3.56
CA ASP A 98 26.25 -4.23 -4.62
C ASP A 98 25.58 -4.72 -5.92
N VAL A 99 25.70 -6.02 -6.25
CA VAL A 99 25.04 -6.60 -7.43
C VAL A 99 23.52 -6.59 -7.25
N VAL A 100 23.03 -6.93 -6.05
CA VAL A 100 21.60 -6.86 -5.71
C VAL A 100 21.07 -5.43 -5.90
N VAL A 101 21.78 -4.45 -5.33
CA VAL A 101 21.42 -3.04 -5.43
C VAL A 101 21.38 -2.55 -6.88
N MET A 102 22.39 -2.91 -7.69
CA MET A 102 22.45 -2.53 -9.11
C MET A 102 21.30 -3.14 -9.92
N ILE A 103 20.96 -4.40 -9.68
CA ILE A 103 19.82 -5.06 -10.34
C ILE A 103 18.50 -4.38 -9.91
N SER A 104 18.33 -4.06 -8.64
CA SER A 104 17.14 -3.35 -8.15
C SER A 104 16.99 -1.98 -8.82
N ILE A 105 18.08 -1.21 -8.93
CA ILE A 105 18.11 0.09 -9.62
C ILE A 105 17.70 -0.09 -11.09
N ALA A 106 18.28 -1.07 -11.79
CA ALA A 106 17.93 -1.35 -13.18
C ALA A 106 16.45 -1.70 -13.36
N LEU A 107 15.90 -2.54 -12.48
CA LEU A 107 14.48 -2.92 -12.49
C LEU A 107 13.56 -1.71 -12.23
N LEU A 108 13.93 -0.81 -11.33
CA LEU A 108 13.19 0.43 -11.07
C LEU A 108 13.22 1.37 -12.29
N VAL A 109 14.39 1.58 -12.90
CA VAL A 109 14.51 2.41 -14.11
C VAL A 109 13.65 1.84 -15.23
N VAL A 110 13.70 0.53 -15.45
CA VAL A 110 12.85 -0.16 -16.44
C VAL A 110 11.37 0.02 -16.09
N LEU A 111 10.98 -0.20 -14.83
CA LEU A 111 9.60 -0.02 -14.38
C LEU A 111 9.08 1.38 -14.67
N TYR A 112 9.76 2.42 -14.17
CA TYR A 112 9.34 3.83 -14.31
C TYR A 112 9.41 4.32 -15.77
N SER A 113 10.31 3.76 -16.59
CA SER A 113 10.36 4.03 -18.03
C SER A 113 9.18 3.41 -18.78
N LEU A 114 8.80 2.18 -18.41
CA LEU A 114 7.68 1.45 -19.02
C LEU A 114 6.31 1.94 -18.56
N GLN A 115 6.22 2.72 -17.47
CA GLN A 115 4.94 3.25 -16.97
C GLN A 115 4.16 4.03 -18.05
N ARG A 116 4.84 4.77 -18.93
CA ARG A 116 4.21 5.54 -20.02
C ARG A 116 3.47 4.67 -21.05
N TYR A 117 3.96 3.44 -21.26
CA TYR A 117 3.48 2.50 -22.27
C TYR A 117 2.45 1.50 -21.74
N ALA A 118 2.17 1.54 -20.43
CA ALA A 118 1.37 0.55 -19.77
C ALA A 118 -0.13 0.66 -20.14
N THR A 119 -0.46 0.09 -21.30
CA THR A 119 -1.76 0.16 -21.99
C THR A 119 -2.78 -0.80 -21.33
N SER A 120 -4.07 -0.73 -21.71
CA SER A 120 -5.13 -1.58 -21.15
C SER A 120 -4.83 -3.08 -21.21
N LYS A 121 -4.08 -3.53 -22.22
CA LYS A 121 -3.73 -4.94 -22.44
C LYS A 121 -2.93 -5.53 -21.28
N ILE A 122 -2.11 -4.73 -20.59
CA ILE A 122 -1.31 -5.22 -19.45
C ILE A 122 -2.20 -5.58 -18.25
N GLY A 123 -3.35 -4.91 -18.08
CA GLY A 123 -4.28 -5.24 -16.99
C GLY A 123 -4.82 -6.66 -17.06
N PHE A 124 -4.95 -7.23 -18.27
CA PHE A 124 -5.41 -8.60 -18.48
C PHE A 124 -4.37 -9.65 -18.02
N ILE A 125 -3.08 -9.30 -18.06
CA ILE A 125 -1.98 -10.20 -17.65
C ILE A 125 -1.70 -10.08 -16.15
N VAL A 126 -1.90 -8.89 -15.58
CA VAL A 126 -1.64 -8.62 -14.16
C VAL A 126 -2.50 -9.48 -13.23
N GLY A 127 -3.79 -9.63 -13.52
CA GLY A 127 -4.71 -10.41 -12.69
C GLY A 127 -4.29 -11.88 -12.54
N PRO A 128 -4.15 -12.63 -13.64
CA PRO A 128 -3.67 -14.02 -13.61
C PRO A 128 -2.29 -14.17 -12.96
N CYS A 129 -1.36 -13.25 -13.23
CA CYS A 129 -0.03 -13.27 -12.62
C CYS A 129 -0.09 -13.16 -11.08
N LEU A 130 -0.93 -12.27 -10.55
CA LEU A 130 -1.13 -12.14 -9.10
C LEU A 130 -1.84 -13.36 -8.50
N LEU A 131 -2.81 -13.94 -9.22
CA LEU A 131 -3.47 -15.17 -8.77
C LEU A 131 -2.45 -16.30 -8.63
N ILE A 132 -1.61 -16.51 -9.65
CA ILE A 132 -0.54 -17.52 -9.61
C ILE A 132 0.42 -17.23 -8.45
N TRP A 133 0.79 -15.97 -8.21
CA TRP A 133 1.62 -15.58 -7.07
C TRP A 133 0.99 -15.95 -5.71
N PHE A 134 -0.26 -15.60 -5.47
CA PHE A 134 -0.95 -15.95 -4.22
C PHE A 134 -1.13 -17.45 -4.06
N CYS A 135 -1.44 -18.18 -5.13
CA CYS A 135 -1.50 -19.65 -5.10
C CYS A 135 -0.13 -20.26 -4.78
N CYS A 136 0.96 -19.72 -5.34
CA CYS A 136 2.32 -20.13 -5.01
C CYS A 136 2.65 -19.90 -3.53
N LEU A 137 2.30 -18.73 -2.98
CA LEU A 137 2.48 -18.42 -1.56
C LEU A 137 1.73 -19.42 -0.68
N GLY A 138 0.46 -19.67 -0.99
CA GLY A 138 -0.34 -20.67 -0.26
C GLY A 138 0.24 -22.08 -0.36
N GLY A 139 0.65 -22.51 -1.56
CA GLY A 139 1.24 -23.82 -1.79
C GLY A 139 2.56 -24.03 -1.03
N ILE A 140 3.45 -23.04 -1.03
CA ILE A 140 4.70 -23.08 -0.24
C ILE A 140 4.37 -23.12 1.26
N GLY A 141 3.39 -22.33 1.71
CA GLY A 141 2.90 -22.35 3.08
C GLY A 141 2.42 -23.73 3.53
N ILE A 142 1.58 -24.39 2.73
CA ILE A 142 1.10 -25.77 2.99
C ILE A 142 2.27 -26.75 3.04
N CYS A 143 3.19 -26.68 2.07
CA CYS A 143 4.33 -27.59 1.99
C CYS A 143 5.22 -27.48 3.25
N ASN A 144 5.51 -26.26 3.69
CA ASN A 144 6.32 -26.01 4.88
C ASN A 144 5.60 -26.45 6.16
N LEU A 145 4.30 -26.18 6.27
CA LEU A 145 3.51 -26.61 7.42
C LEU A 145 3.43 -28.14 7.51
N SER A 146 3.28 -28.83 6.38
CA SER A 146 3.29 -30.30 6.33
C SER A 146 4.66 -30.90 6.67
N ARG A 147 5.77 -30.20 6.37
CA ARG A 147 7.12 -30.70 6.57
C ARG A 147 7.68 -30.43 7.96
N TYR A 148 7.46 -29.24 8.50
CA TYR A 148 8.03 -28.78 9.78
C TYR A 148 7.04 -28.90 10.96
N GLY A 149 5.78 -29.25 10.67
CA GLY A 149 4.80 -29.69 11.67
C GLY A 149 3.91 -28.59 12.25
N SER A 150 2.98 -29.03 13.10
CA SER A 150 1.87 -28.22 13.63
C SER A 150 2.26 -27.19 14.70
N GLY A 151 3.55 -27.02 15.02
CA GLY A 151 4.02 -26.06 16.03
C GLY A 151 3.58 -24.62 15.75
N ALA A 152 3.46 -24.25 14.47
CA ALA A 152 3.01 -22.93 14.05
C ALA A 152 1.55 -22.60 14.45
N PHE A 153 0.67 -23.61 14.62
CA PHE A 153 -0.72 -23.37 15.04
C PHE A 153 -0.84 -22.83 16.47
N LYS A 154 0.21 -22.96 17.29
CA LYS A 154 0.26 -22.34 18.62
C LYS A 154 0.14 -20.82 18.55
N ALA A 155 0.45 -20.20 17.41
CA ALA A 155 0.30 -18.77 17.18
C ALA A 155 -1.15 -18.26 17.32
N PHE A 156 -2.16 -19.12 17.16
CA PHE A 156 -3.56 -18.74 17.36
C PHE A 156 -3.95 -18.59 18.83
N ASN A 157 -3.13 -19.09 19.77
CA ASN A 157 -3.42 -18.94 21.18
C ASN A 157 -2.92 -17.55 21.67
N PRO A 158 -3.83 -16.67 22.13
CA PRO A 158 -3.49 -15.31 22.55
C PRO A 158 -2.56 -15.29 23.77
N LEU A 159 -2.46 -16.37 24.55
CA LEU A 159 -1.55 -16.41 25.71
C LEU A 159 -0.09 -16.17 25.33
N TYR A 160 0.35 -16.57 24.13
CA TYR A 160 1.73 -16.38 23.70
C TYR A 160 2.11 -14.92 23.50
N ILE A 161 1.16 -14.04 23.17
CA ILE A 161 1.46 -12.61 23.05
C ILE A 161 1.77 -12.01 24.42
N PHE A 162 1.02 -12.40 25.47
CA PHE A 162 1.29 -11.96 26.84
C PHE A 162 2.65 -12.45 27.33
N TYR A 163 3.00 -13.71 27.07
CA TYR A 163 4.33 -14.24 27.41
C TYR A 163 5.46 -13.53 26.64
N TYR A 164 5.21 -13.16 25.38
CA TYR A 164 6.19 -12.44 24.56
C TYR A 164 6.45 -11.03 25.09
N PHE A 165 5.38 -10.28 25.40
CA PHE A 165 5.48 -8.95 26.02
C PHE A 165 6.07 -8.99 27.43
N GLY A 166 5.79 -10.04 28.20
CA GLY A 166 6.32 -10.22 29.57
C GLY A 166 7.82 -10.49 29.61
N ARG A 167 8.42 -11.06 28.55
CA ARG A 167 9.88 -11.31 28.49
C ARG A 167 10.67 -10.06 28.17
N ASN A 168 10.27 -9.32 27.13
CA ASN A 168 10.96 -8.11 26.68
C ASN A 168 9.95 -7.12 26.06
N PRO A 169 9.44 -6.15 26.83
CA PRO A 169 8.40 -5.24 26.33
C PRO A 169 8.88 -4.36 25.17
N PHE A 170 10.15 -3.94 25.19
CA PHE A 170 10.71 -3.07 24.15
C PHE A 170 10.88 -3.78 22.79
N GLN A 171 11.44 -5.00 22.79
CA GLN A 171 11.56 -5.79 21.56
C GLN A 171 10.20 -6.26 21.04
N ALA A 172 9.26 -6.53 21.93
CA ALA A 172 7.89 -6.87 21.54
C ALA A 172 7.19 -5.70 20.83
N TRP A 173 7.39 -4.47 21.32
CA TRP A 173 6.89 -3.27 20.66
C TRP A 173 7.49 -3.06 19.26
N LEU A 174 8.80 -3.20 19.12
CA LEU A 174 9.49 -3.12 17.82
C LEU A 174 8.99 -4.17 16.83
N SER A 175 8.71 -5.39 17.31
CA SER A 175 8.19 -6.47 16.45
C SER A 175 6.75 -6.22 16.01
N LEU A 176 5.93 -5.57 16.84
CA LEU A 176 4.57 -5.15 16.48
C LEU A 176 4.56 -4.17 15.30
N ALA A 177 5.57 -3.30 15.21
CA ALA A 177 5.74 -2.41 14.06
C ALA A 177 5.98 -3.18 12.75
N GLY A 178 6.71 -4.29 12.80
CA GLY A 178 6.85 -5.22 11.68
C GLY A 178 5.52 -5.88 11.27
N CYS A 179 4.64 -6.20 12.23
CA CYS A 179 3.30 -6.70 11.93
C CYS A 179 2.42 -5.62 11.27
N LEU A 180 2.51 -4.37 11.72
CA LEU A 180 1.82 -3.23 11.11
C LEU A 180 2.31 -2.97 9.68
N LEU A 181 3.61 -3.20 9.42
CA LEU A 181 4.16 -3.14 8.07
C LEU A 181 3.45 -4.12 7.11
N CYS A 182 3.03 -5.30 7.57
CA CYS A 182 2.29 -6.26 6.73
C CYS A 182 0.89 -5.76 6.33
N ALA A 183 0.31 -4.81 7.06
CA ALA A 183 -0.97 -4.20 6.71
C ALA A 183 -0.85 -3.13 5.61
N THR A 184 0.39 -2.77 5.20
CA THR A 184 0.67 -1.77 4.16
C THR A 184 -0.05 -2.08 2.86
N GLY A 185 -0.51 -1.04 2.18
CA GLY A 185 -1.27 -1.18 0.95
C GLY A 185 -2.77 -1.38 1.15
N SER A 186 -3.26 -1.61 2.37
CA SER A 186 -4.68 -1.47 2.68
C SER A 186 -5.17 -0.05 2.40
N GLU A 187 -4.37 0.99 2.67
CA GLU A 187 -4.71 2.38 2.31
C GLU A 187 -4.89 2.59 0.79
N ALA A 188 -4.12 1.87 -0.02
CA ALA A 188 -4.22 1.93 -1.48
C ALA A 188 -5.52 1.27 -1.97
N ILE A 189 -6.01 0.23 -1.28
CA ILE A 189 -7.33 -0.36 -1.54
C ILE A 189 -8.41 0.68 -1.23
N PHE A 190 -8.33 1.36 -0.09
CA PHE A 190 -9.30 2.40 0.30
C PHE A 190 -9.36 3.57 -0.70
N SER A 191 -8.20 4.03 -1.17
CA SER A 191 -8.11 5.09 -2.19
C SER A 191 -8.78 4.69 -3.51
N ASN A 192 -8.81 3.39 -3.83
CA ASN A 192 -9.35 2.86 -5.09
C ASN A 192 -10.80 2.34 -5.00
N LEU A 193 -11.46 2.40 -3.82
CA LEU A 193 -12.85 1.96 -3.65
C LEU A 193 -13.84 2.68 -4.58
N CYS A 194 -13.51 3.89 -5.04
CA CYS A 194 -14.35 4.62 -6.00
C CYS A 194 -14.45 3.94 -7.39
N HIS A 195 -13.54 3.01 -7.72
CA HIS A 195 -13.47 2.36 -9.04
C HIS A 195 -13.98 0.92 -9.04
N PHE A 196 -14.09 0.27 -7.88
CA PHE A 196 -14.46 -1.14 -7.76
C PHE A 196 -15.59 -1.35 -6.75
N PRO A 197 -16.54 -2.27 -7.02
CA PRO A 197 -17.58 -2.58 -6.05
C PRO A 197 -16.98 -3.22 -4.79
N VAL A 198 -17.35 -2.69 -3.62
CA VAL A 198 -16.82 -3.11 -2.30
C VAL A 198 -16.94 -4.61 -2.09
N ARG A 199 -18.07 -5.21 -2.47
CA ARG A 199 -18.34 -6.65 -2.31
C ARG A 199 -17.33 -7.53 -3.04
N PHE A 200 -16.86 -7.10 -4.22
CA PHE A 200 -15.88 -7.87 -4.99
C PHE A 200 -14.51 -7.85 -4.32
N VAL A 201 -14.11 -6.68 -3.81
CA VAL A 201 -12.85 -6.52 -3.06
C VAL A 201 -12.87 -7.39 -1.80
N GLN A 202 -13.97 -7.37 -1.05
CA GLN A 202 -14.14 -8.21 0.15
C GLN A 202 -14.05 -9.70 -0.17
N PHE A 203 -14.74 -10.16 -1.22
CA PHE A 203 -14.73 -11.57 -1.62
C PHE A 203 -13.33 -12.05 -2.00
N MET A 204 -12.61 -11.29 -2.85
CA MET A 204 -11.24 -11.62 -3.25
C MET A 204 -10.27 -11.58 -2.06
N PHE A 205 -10.46 -10.65 -1.14
CA PHE A 205 -9.62 -10.56 0.05
C PHE A 205 -9.82 -11.77 0.97
N VAL A 206 -11.07 -12.10 1.31
CA VAL A 206 -11.38 -13.17 2.26
C VAL A 206 -11.12 -14.57 1.71
N LEU A 207 -11.37 -14.81 0.42
CA LEU A 207 -11.25 -16.16 -0.15
C LEU A 207 -9.90 -16.48 -0.77
N LEU A 208 -9.14 -15.47 -1.21
CA LEU A 208 -7.86 -15.69 -1.88
C LEU A 208 -6.70 -15.07 -1.09
N VAL A 209 -6.72 -13.76 -0.90
CA VAL A 209 -5.54 -13.03 -0.38
C VAL A 209 -5.24 -13.40 1.07
N LEU A 210 -6.25 -13.31 1.95
CA LEU A 210 -6.12 -13.59 3.38
C LEU A 210 -5.67 -15.04 3.66
N PRO A 211 -6.31 -16.10 3.13
CA PRO A 211 -5.87 -17.47 3.41
C PRO A 211 -4.47 -17.72 2.87
N CYS A 212 -4.14 -17.30 1.64
CA CYS A 212 -2.79 -17.47 1.09
C CYS A 212 -1.72 -16.78 1.94
N LEU A 213 -1.97 -15.57 2.45
CA LEU A 213 -1.06 -14.85 3.34
C LEU A 213 -0.90 -15.57 4.69
N VAL A 214 -2.01 -15.96 5.32
CA VAL A 214 -1.98 -16.67 6.61
C VAL A 214 -1.20 -17.97 6.48
N LEU A 215 -1.44 -18.75 5.42
CA LEU A 215 -0.68 -19.97 5.17
C LEU A 215 0.81 -19.70 4.90
N ALA A 216 1.15 -18.65 4.15
CA ALA A 216 2.55 -18.29 3.91
C ALA A 216 3.28 -17.93 5.21
N TYR A 217 2.67 -17.11 6.07
CA TYR A 217 3.27 -16.74 7.36
C TYR A 217 3.34 -17.92 8.34
N LEU A 218 2.31 -18.76 8.41
CA LEU A 218 2.34 -19.98 9.23
C LEU A 218 3.42 -20.96 8.75
N GLY A 219 3.58 -21.13 7.43
CA GLY A 219 4.63 -21.96 6.86
C GLY A 219 6.03 -21.43 7.16
N GLN A 220 6.24 -20.11 7.09
CA GLN A 220 7.51 -19.48 7.49
C GLN A 220 7.79 -19.63 9.00
N ALA A 221 6.75 -19.48 9.83
CA ALA A 221 6.87 -19.70 11.27
C ALA A 221 7.23 -21.17 11.59
N ALA A 222 6.61 -22.14 10.91
CA ALA A 222 6.96 -23.55 11.05
C ALA A 222 8.42 -23.83 10.67
N PHE A 223 8.89 -23.22 9.58
CA PHE A 223 10.29 -23.31 9.14
C PHE A 223 11.27 -22.71 10.18
N LEU A 224 10.93 -21.55 10.77
CA LEU A 224 11.73 -20.89 11.81
C LEU A 224 11.82 -21.71 13.09
N ILE A 225 10.72 -22.33 13.54
CA ILE A 225 10.71 -23.18 14.73
C ILE A 225 11.65 -24.39 14.56
N ALA A 226 11.72 -24.93 13.35
CA ALA A 226 12.56 -26.10 13.06
C ALA A 226 14.03 -25.77 12.75
N ASN A 227 14.36 -24.51 12.42
CA ASN A 227 15.71 -24.10 12.04
C ASN A 227 16.18 -22.93 12.91
N GLU A 228 17.01 -23.22 13.92
CA GLU A 228 17.50 -22.21 14.88
C GLU A 228 18.46 -21.18 14.26
N LYS A 229 19.16 -21.53 13.17
CA LYS A 229 20.02 -20.59 12.43
C LYS A 229 19.17 -19.74 11.51
N THR A 230 18.93 -18.49 11.91
CA THR A 230 18.06 -17.54 11.21
C THR A 230 18.69 -17.07 9.88
N PRO A 231 18.20 -17.47 8.69
CA PRO A 231 18.64 -16.84 7.46
C PRO A 231 18.01 -15.43 7.34
N GLU A 232 18.76 -14.43 6.88
CA GLU A 232 18.27 -13.05 6.65
C GLU A 232 17.06 -13.00 5.70
N HIS A 233 16.87 -14.04 4.88
CA HIS A 233 15.81 -14.14 3.87
C HIS A 233 14.95 -15.38 4.10
N ILE A 234 14.16 -15.37 5.18
CA ILE A 234 13.32 -16.48 5.65
C ILE A 234 12.39 -17.00 4.54
N PHE A 235 11.74 -16.10 3.81
CA PHE A 235 10.83 -16.49 2.72
C PHE A 235 11.55 -17.35 1.68
N PHE A 236 12.65 -16.87 1.12
CA PHE A 236 13.39 -17.55 0.06
C PHE A 236 14.09 -18.82 0.54
N ALA A 237 14.58 -18.83 1.78
CA ALA A 237 15.20 -20.01 2.40
C ALA A 237 14.18 -21.14 2.66
N SER A 238 12.91 -20.79 2.86
CA SER A 238 11.83 -21.75 3.10
C SER A 238 11.31 -22.44 1.83
N ILE A 239 11.78 -22.05 0.64
CA ILE A 239 11.31 -22.60 -0.64
C ILE A 239 12.09 -23.89 -0.96
N PRO A 240 11.43 -24.99 -1.39
CA PRO A 240 12.14 -26.17 -1.85
C PRO A 240 13.01 -25.86 -3.07
N GLY A 241 14.24 -26.40 -3.11
CA GLY A 241 15.27 -26.02 -4.10
C GLY A 241 14.81 -26.08 -5.56
N ASN A 242 13.99 -27.06 -5.95
CA ASN A 242 13.49 -27.19 -7.33
C ASN A 242 12.52 -26.08 -7.75
N ALA A 243 11.78 -25.49 -6.80
CA ALA A 243 10.81 -24.43 -7.05
C ALA A 243 11.38 -23.01 -6.83
N PHE A 244 12.61 -22.91 -6.36
CA PHE A 244 13.25 -21.63 -6.02
C PHE A 244 13.26 -20.64 -7.19
N TRP A 245 13.79 -21.05 -8.35
CA TRP A 245 13.95 -20.17 -9.51
C TRP A 245 12.61 -19.66 -10.08
N PRO A 246 11.59 -20.53 -10.31
CA PRO A 246 10.28 -20.07 -10.72
C PRO A 246 9.64 -19.07 -9.73
N VAL A 247 9.71 -19.37 -8.43
CA VAL A 247 9.12 -18.51 -7.40
C VAL A 247 9.88 -17.19 -7.28
N PHE A 248 11.21 -17.20 -7.42
CA PHE A 248 12.03 -15.99 -7.44
C PHE A 248 11.64 -15.06 -8.59
N LEU A 249 11.47 -15.60 -9.81
CA LEU A 249 11.06 -14.81 -10.97
C LEU A 249 9.64 -14.25 -10.79
N LEU A 250 8.74 -15.07 -10.24
CA LEU A 250 7.36 -14.65 -9.94
C LEU A 250 7.30 -13.58 -8.85
N ALA A 251 8.16 -13.66 -7.82
CA ALA A 251 8.27 -12.67 -6.75
C ALA A 251 8.72 -11.31 -7.31
N ASN A 252 9.72 -11.30 -8.21
CA ASN A 252 10.17 -10.08 -8.87
C ASN A 252 9.08 -9.48 -9.75
N LEU A 253 8.34 -10.30 -10.52
CA LEU A 253 7.18 -9.83 -11.28
C LEU A 253 6.09 -9.24 -10.37
N ALA A 254 5.75 -9.91 -9.27
CA ALA A 254 4.77 -9.43 -8.30
C ALA A 254 5.20 -8.09 -7.68
N ALA A 255 6.48 -7.93 -7.32
CA ALA A 255 7.04 -6.68 -6.80
C ALA A 255 6.95 -5.53 -7.81
N LEU A 256 7.20 -5.79 -9.10
CA LEU A 256 7.03 -4.79 -10.16
C LEU A 256 5.56 -4.40 -10.36
N ILE A 257 4.64 -5.37 -10.30
CA ILE A 257 3.20 -5.12 -10.38
C ILE A 257 2.72 -4.28 -9.18
N ALA A 258 3.16 -4.61 -7.97
CA ALA A 258 2.84 -3.87 -6.76
C ALA A 258 3.34 -2.42 -6.84
N SER A 259 4.61 -2.24 -7.22
CA SER A 259 5.24 -0.93 -7.40
C SER A 259 4.50 -0.04 -8.41
N ARG A 260 4.06 -0.63 -9.52
CA ARG A 260 3.24 0.05 -10.53
C ARG A 260 1.89 0.49 -9.93
N THR A 261 1.23 -0.40 -9.21
CA THR A 261 -0.10 -0.13 -8.63
C THR A 261 -0.02 1.03 -7.64
N MET A 262 1.03 1.07 -6.81
CA MET A 262 1.29 2.18 -5.90
C MET A 262 1.51 3.50 -6.65
N THR A 263 2.32 3.48 -7.72
CA THR A 263 2.56 4.70 -8.52
C THR A 263 1.28 5.23 -9.16
N ILE A 264 0.41 4.35 -9.66
CA ILE A 264 -0.91 4.74 -10.20
C ILE A 264 -1.78 5.36 -9.10
N ALA A 265 -1.77 4.79 -7.89
CA ALA A 265 -2.53 5.33 -6.76
C ALA A 265 -2.08 6.77 -6.40
N ILE A 266 -0.78 7.04 -6.44
CA ILE A 266 -0.23 8.40 -6.25
C ILE A 266 -0.73 9.35 -7.34
N PHE A 267 -0.76 8.94 -8.61
CA PHE A 267 -1.29 9.78 -9.69
C PHE A 267 -2.76 10.13 -9.50
N GLN A 268 -3.57 9.19 -8.99
CA GLN A 268 -4.98 9.46 -8.65
C GLN A 268 -5.10 10.45 -7.50
N CYS A 269 -4.32 10.23 -6.43
CA CYS A 269 -4.31 11.09 -5.25
C CYS A 269 -3.89 12.52 -5.62
N LEU A 270 -2.83 12.68 -6.41
CA LEU A 270 -2.37 13.99 -6.89
C LEU A 270 -3.38 14.69 -7.79
N LYS A 271 -4.07 13.96 -8.70
CA LYS A 271 -5.15 14.57 -9.49
C LYS A 271 -6.27 15.09 -8.59
N GLN A 272 -6.64 14.34 -7.55
CA GLN A 272 -7.64 14.78 -6.59
C GLN A 272 -7.17 16.02 -5.82
N SER A 273 -5.90 16.06 -5.39
CA SER A 273 -5.31 17.22 -4.72
C SER A 273 -5.21 18.47 -5.62
N ILE A 274 -4.92 18.30 -6.92
CA ILE A 274 -4.94 19.41 -7.89
C ILE A 274 -6.37 19.95 -8.07
N SER A 275 -7.37 19.07 -8.14
CA SER A 275 -8.79 19.48 -8.20
C SER A 275 -9.25 20.26 -6.97
N LEU A 276 -8.56 20.08 -5.84
CA LEU A 276 -8.83 20.77 -4.57
C LEU A 276 -8.06 22.09 -4.44
N GLY A 277 -7.25 22.48 -5.44
CA GLY A 277 -6.42 23.69 -5.40
C GLY A 277 -5.23 23.60 -4.44
N CYS A 278 -4.94 22.42 -3.89
CA CYS A 278 -3.88 22.19 -2.91
C CYS A 278 -2.49 21.95 -3.55
N PHE A 279 -2.44 21.80 -4.88
CA PHE A 279 -1.21 21.48 -5.60
C PHE A 279 -1.13 22.28 -6.92
N PRO A 280 0.06 22.76 -7.33
CA PRO A 280 0.23 23.50 -8.58
C PRO A 280 -0.20 22.66 -9.80
N ARG A 281 -0.68 23.34 -10.85
CA ARG A 281 -1.19 22.67 -12.06
C ARG A 281 -0.06 21.92 -12.79
N LEU A 282 -0.02 20.61 -12.61
CA LEU A 282 0.89 19.72 -13.34
C LEU A 282 0.29 19.32 -14.70
N LYS A 283 1.15 19.10 -15.71
CA LYS A 283 0.74 18.60 -17.02
C LYS A 283 0.28 17.14 -16.91
N ILE A 284 -1.03 16.91 -16.94
CA ILE A 284 -1.64 15.58 -16.92
C ILE A 284 -1.74 15.05 -18.35
N VAL A 285 -1.09 13.91 -18.62
CA VAL A 285 -1.25 13.20 -19.89
C VAL A 285 -2.27 12.08 -19.67
N HIS A 286 -3.38 12.15 -20.39
CA HIS A 286 -4.40 11.10 -20.36
C HIS A 286 -3.97 9.98 -21.30
N THR A 287 -3.59 8.82 -20.74
CA THR A 287 -3.05 7.68 -21.51
C THR A 287 -4.13 6.97 -22.35
N SER A 288 -5.43 7.30 -22.20
CA SER A 288 -6.49 6.74 -23.05
C SER A 288 -7.72 7.65 -23.15
N ARG A 289 -8.30 7.78 -24.36
CA ARG A 289 -9.56 8.53 -24.61
C ARG A 289 -10.82 7.81 -24.13
N LYS A 290 -10.77 6.49 -23.86
CA LYS A 290 -11.94 5.66 -23.49
C LYS A 290 -12.12 5.44 -21.97
N PHE A 291 -11.11 5.69 -21.15
CA PHE A 291 -11.18 5.51 -19.69
C PHE A 291 -10.54 6.67 -18.95
N MET A 292 -11.36 7.52 -18.33
CA MET A 292 -10.98 8.67 -17.47
C MET A 292 -10.10 8.31 -16.26
N ALA A 293 -9.98 7.02 -15.93
CA ALA A 293 -9.20 6.50 -14.81
C ALA A 293 -7.70 6.26 -15.12
N LYS A 294 -7.22 6.57 -16.33
CA LYS A 294 -5.81 6.35 -16.72
C LYS A 294 -5.04 7.66 -16.81
N ILE A 295 -4.38 8.00 -15.71
CA ILE A 295 -3.65 9.25 -15.52
C ILE A 295 -2.16 8.92 -15.52
N TYR A 296 -1.39 9.58 -16.38
CA TYR A 296 0.06 9.55 -16.33
C TYR A 296 0.58 10.98 -16.15
N ILE A 297 1.37 11.19 -15.10
CA ILE A 297 1.99 12.49 -14.81
C ILE A 297 3.51 12.32 -14.93
N PRO A 298 4.12 12.71 -16.06
CA PRO A 298 5.52 12.42 -16.34
C PRO A 298 6.47 13.04 -15.31
N VAL A 299 6.18 14.26 -14.85
CA VAL A 299 7.02 14.96 -13.84
C VAL A 299 7.07 14.17 -12.53
N VAL A 300 5.91 13.70 -12.06
CA VAL A 300 5.81 12.92 -10.82
C VAL A 300 6.48 11.56 -11.00
N ASN A 301 6.32 10.92 -12.15
CA ASN A 301 6.98 9.65 -12.45
C ASN A 301 8.51 9.72 -12.30
N TRP A 302 9.13 10.74 -12.90
CA TRP A 302 10.57 10.96 -12.80
C TRP A 302 11.01 11.38 -11.39
N PHE A 303 10.21 12.19 -10.71
CA PHE A 303 10.45 12.53 -9.31
C PHE A 303 10.45 11.29 -8.41
N LEU A 304 9.41 10.45 -8.52
CA LEU A 304 9.31 9.19 -7.77
C LEU A 304 10.48 8.26 -8.07
N LEU A 305 10.88 8.12 -9.34
CA LEU A 305 12.06 7.33 -9.71
C LEU A 305 13.32 7.86 -9.01
N ALA A 306 13.58 9.16 -9.10
CA ALA A 306 14.76 9.77 -8.48
C ALA A 306 14.77 9.58 -6.96
N SER A 307 13.62 9.75 -6.30
CA SER A 307 13.49 9.53 -4.86
C SER A 307 13.69 8.06 -4.47
N CYS A 308 13.14 7.11 -5.24
CA CYS A 308 13.35 5.68 -5.02
C CYS A 308 14.84 5.29 -5.16
N LEU A 309 15.52 5.84 -6.18
CA LEU A 309 16.96 5.60 -6.39
C LEU A 309 17.80 6.18 -5.25
N GLY A 310 17.52 7.42 -4.83
CA GLY A 310 18.18 8.04 -3.68
C GLY A 310 18.00 7.22 -2.40
N PHE A 311 16.79 6.69 -2.18
CA PHE A 311 16.50 5.84 -1.03
C PHE A 311 17.31 4.54 -1.02
N ILE A 312 17.37 3.83 -2.15
CA ILE A 312 18.14 2.58 -2.26
C ILE A 312 19.63 2.81 -2.06
N LEU A 313 20.17 3.89 -2.64
CA LEU A 313 21.58 4.24 -2.52
C LEU A 313 21.98 4.60 -1.10
N LEU A 314 21.07 5.25 -0.35
CA LEU A 314 21.31 5.67 1.03
C LEU A 314 21.27 4.49 2.00
N PHE A 315 20.24 3.64 1.89
CA PHE A 315 20.00 2.65 2.93
C PHE A 315 20.64 1.29 2.65
N ARG A 316 20.75 0.86 1.38
CA ARG A 316 21.34 -0.41 0.88
C ARG A 316 20.86 -1.73 1.51
N SER A 317 20.41 -1.76 2.76
CA SER A 317 20.02 -2.90 3.58
C SER A 317 18.50 -2.91 3.80
N THR A 318 17.89 -4.10 3.72
CA THR A 318 16.44 -4.27 3.86
C THR A 318 15.97 -4.39 5.32
N SER A 319 16.83 -4.86 6.24
CA SER A 319 16.46 -5.15 7.63
C SER A 319 16.26 -3.88 8.45
N ASP A 320 17.24 -2.97 8.41
CA ASP A 320 17.24 -1.76 9.24
C ASP A 320 16.17 -0.78 8.77
N VAL A 321 15.91 -0.76 7.46
CA VAL A 321 14.88 0.05 6.84
C VAL A 321 13.48 -0.47 7.17
N GLY A 322 13.27 -1.79 7.16
CA GLY A 322 11.96 -2.39 7.39
C GLY A 322 11.34 -1.98 8.74
N ASN A 323 12.14 -2.03 9.82
CA ASN A 323 11.67 -1.65 11.15
C ASN A 323 11.39 -0.14 11.29
N ALA A 324 12.28 0.72 10.78
CA ALA A 324 12.07 2.17 10.80
C ALA A 324 10.84 2.58 9.95
N TYR A 325 10.63 1.87 8.83
CA TYR A 325 9.51 2.10 7.94
C TYR A 325 8.17 1.66 8.54
N GLY A 326 8.14 0.52 9.24
CA GLY A 326 6.92 0.03 9.90
C GLY A 326 6.31 1.03 10.88
N ASN A 327 7.15 1.71 11.67
CA ASN A 327 6.71 2.79 12.57
C ASN A 327 6.10 3.98 11.82
N SER A 328 6.70 4.39 10.70
CA SER A 328 6.23 5.54 9.92
C SER A 328 4.86 5.28 9.29
N ILE A 329 4.61 4.05 8.84
CA ILE A 329 3.33 3.66 8.25
C ILE A 329 2.23 3.54 9.28
N ALA A 330 2.53 3.05 10.48
CA ALA A 330 1.51 2.96 11.53
C ALA A 330 0.86 4.33 11.78
N LEU A 331 1.66 5.40 11.71
CA LEU A 331 1.18 6.78 11.76
C LEU A 331 0.34 7.16 10.53
N ASP A 332 0.80 6.82 9.32
CA ASP A 332 0.08 7.09 8.06
C ASP A 332 -1.30 6.41 8.05
N MET A 333 -1.36 5.12 8.41
CA MET A 333 -2.61 4.38 8.53
C MET A 333 -3.53 4.99 9.57
N LEU A 334 -3.01 5.34 10.74
CA LEU A 334 -3.81 6.01 11.76
C LEU A 334 -4.42 7.30 11.17
N LEU A 335 -3.64 8.13 10.49
CA LEU A 335 -4.13 9.39 9.91
C LEU A 335 -5.10 9.20 8.73
N CYS A 336 -4.87 8.19 7.89
CA CYS A 336 -5.69 7.92 6.71
C CYS A 336 -6.99 7.18 7.04
N LEU A 337 -7.02 6.34 8.09
CA LEU A 337 -8.17 5.51 8.48
C LEU A 337 -9.00 6.11 9.63
N THR A 338 -8.46 7.02 10.45
CA THR A 338 -9.22 7.66 11.53
C THR A 338 -10.33 8.65 11.12
N PRO A 339 -10.41 9.23 9.90
CA PRO A 339 -11.51 10.13 9.57
C PRO A 339 -12.81 9.41 9.13
N VAL A 340 -13.05 8.18 9.59
CA VAL A 340 -14.29 7.42 9.35
C VAL A 340 -15.26 7.59 10.50
#